data_AF-A0A941VLU7-F1
#
_entry.id   AF-A0A941VLU7-F1
#
_cell.length_a   1.000
_cell.length_b   1.000
_cell.length_c   1.000
_cell.angle_alpha   90.00
_cell.angle_beta   90.00
_cell.angle_gamma   90.00
#
_symmetry.space_group_name_H-M   'P 1'
#
loop_
_entity.id
_entity.type
_entity.pdbx_description
1 polymer ?
#
loop_
_entity_poly.entity_id
_entity_poly.type
_entity_poly.pdbx_seq_one_letter_code
_entity_poly.pdbx_strand_id
1 'polypeptide(L)' 'MKRLIPVVLGCFLSLPAWAQLPAPAAPAVEARAWLLLDVNSGQVLASRNASDRFEPASLTKLMTAYLAFGALKQKTL' A
#
# COMPACT_ATOMS: atom_id res chain seq x y z
N MET A 1 -35.24 12.52 -34.59
CA MET A 1 -34.95 11.83 -33.32
C MET A 1 -33.74 10.89 -33.37
N LYS A 2 -33.43 10.21 -34.50
CA LYS A 2 -32.32 9.24 -34.60
C LYS A 2 -30.89 9.84 -34.59
N ARG A 3 -30.74 11.15 -34.82
CA ARG A 3 -29.45 11.87 -34.81
C ARG A 3 -29.02 12.41 -33.44
N LEU A 4 -29.92 12.41 -32.45
CA LEU A 4 -29.63 12.85 -31.08
C LEU A 4 -29.00 11.73 -30.22
N ILE A 5 -29.25 10.47 -30.59
CA ILE A 5 -28.75 9.27 -29.89
C ILE A 5 -27.20 9.19 -29.86
N PRO A 6 -26.46 9.38 -30.97
CA PRO A 6 -24.99 9.28 -30.93
C PRO A 6 -24.33 10.46 -30.20
N VAL A 7 -24.97 11.63 -30.15
CA VAL A 7 -24.46 12.81 -29.43
C VAL A 7 -24.60 12.63 -27.92
N VAL A 8 -25.75 12.10 -27.46
CA VAL A 8 -25.97 11.78 -26.05
C VAL A 8 -25.05 10.64 -25.59
N LEU A 9 -24.83 9.63 -26.44
CA LEU A 9 -23.90 8.53 -26.15
C LEU A 9 -22.43 9.00 -26.07
N GLY A 10 -22.03 9.94 -26.94
CA GLY A 10 -20.70 10.55 -26.92
C GLY A 10 -20.45 11.42 -25.68
N CYS A 11 -21.47 12.13 -25.18
CA CYS A 11 -21.38 12.88 -23.91
C CYS A 11 -21.35 11.98 -22.67
N PHE A 12 -21.94 10.78 -22.71
CA PHE A 12 -21.87 9.83 -21.59
C PHE A 12 -20.51 9.14 -21.47
N LEU A 13 -19.75 9.05 -22.56
CA LEU A 13 -18.39 8.48 -22.57
C LEU A 13 -17.32 9.49 -22.12
N SER A 14 -17.65 10.77 -21.96
CA SER A 14 -16.68 11.86 -21.69
C SER A 14 -16.74 12.45 -20.28
N LEU A 15 -17.47 11.85 -19.32
CA LEU A 15 -17.57 12.31 -17.93
C LEU A 15 -17.36 11.15 -16.93
N PRO A 16 -16.45 11.21 -15.93
CA PRO A 16 -15.34 12.14 -15.71
C PRO A 16 -13.97 11.42 -15.64
N ALA A 17 -13.03 11.81 -16.50
CA ALA A 17 -11.60 11.50 -16.33
C ALA A 17 -10.92 12.36 -15.23
N TRP A 18 -11.70 13.00 -14.36
CA TRP A 18 -11.24 14.07 -13.47
C TRP A 18 -11.77 13.85 -12.05
N ALA A 19 -11.10 12.99 -11.27
CA ALA A 19 -11.25 13.00 -9.81
C ALA A 19 -10.10 12.29 -9.06
N GLN A 20 -8.99 11.95 -9.73
CA GLN A 20 -7.82 11.45 -9.01
C GLN A 20 -7.04 12.66 -8.49
N LEU A 21 -7.43 13.17 -7.31
CA LEU A 21 -6.57 14.09 -6.57
C LEU A 21 -5.21 13.41 -6.38
N PRO A 22 -4.09 14.11 -6.63
CA PRO A 22 -2.78 13.56 -6.34
C PRO A 22 -2.73 13.13 -4.87
N ALA A 23 -2.15 11.96 -4.61
CA ALA A 23 -1.87 11.57 -3.23
C ALA A 23 -1.03 12.68 -2.56
N PRO A 24 -1.32 13.04 -1.30
CA PRO A 24 -0.53 14.03 -0.61
C PRO A 24 0.93 13.56 -0.54
N ALA A 25 1.85 14.52 -0.57
CA ALA A 25 3.26 14.21 -0.34
C ALA A 25 3.43 13.55 1.03
N ALA A 26 4.30 12.55 1.11
CA ALA A 26 4.61 11.91 2.38
C ALA A 26 5.21 12.93 3.37
N PRO A 27 4.86 12.87 4.66
CA PRO A 27 5.46 13.76 5.65
C PRO A 27 6.97 13.51 5.79
N ALA A 28 7.69 14.53 6.25
CA ALA A 28 9.06 14.33 6.67
C ALA A 28 9.09 13.44 7.92
N VAL A 29 9.88 12.36 7.86
CA VAL A 29 10.09 11.43 8.96
C VAL A 29 11.58 11.38 9.23
N GLU A 30 11.98 11.76 10.44
CA GLU A 30 13.36 11.74 10.91
C GLU A 30 13.79 10.30 11.23
N ALA A 31 13.97 9.50 10.19
CA ALA A 31 14.43 8.12 10.28
C ALA A 31 15.27 7.74 9.05
N ARG A 32 16.29 6.89 9.28
CA ARG A 32 17.17 6.36 8.21
C ARG A 32 16.38 5.58 7.16
N ALA A 33 15.42 4.77 7.60
CA ALA A 33 14.55 3.96 6.76
C ALA A 33 13.16 3.81 7.40
N TRP A 34 12.11 3.80 6.58
CA TRP A 34 10.72 3.60 7.03
C TRP A 34 9.81 3.13 5.90
N LEU A 35 8.69 2.51 6.28
CA LEU A 35 7.68 1.97 5.39
C LEU A 35 6.29 2.22 5.98
N LEU A 36 5.38 2.76 5.17
CA LEU A 36 3.95 2.84 5.47
C LEU A 36 3.20 1.89 4.53
N LEU A 37 2.53 0.89 5.11
CA LEU A 37 1.87 -0.20 4.40
C LEU A 37 0.39 -0.26 4.79
N ASP A 38 -0.50 -0.35 3.81
CA ASP A 38 -1.87 -0.81 4.02
C ASP A 38 -1.87 -2.33 4.15
N VAL A 39 -2.24 -2.84 5.34
CA VAL A 39 -2.16 -4.27 5.67
C VAL A 39 -3.18 -5.11 4.91
N ASN A 40 -4.34 -4.54 4.55
CA ASN A 40 -5.43 -5.28 3.91
C ASN A 40 -5.12 -5.55 2.43
N SER A 41 -4.59 -4.54 1.74
CA SER A 41 -4.26 -4.58 0.31
C SER A 41 -2.81 -4.96 0.03
N GLY A 42 -1.92 -4.81 1.02
CA GLY A 42 -0.47 -4.92 0.83
C GLY A 42 0.13 -3.72 0.09
N GLN A 43 -0.63 -2.63 -0.11
CA GLN A 43 -0.14 -1.45 -0.82
C GLN A 43 0.85 -0.66 0.03
N VAL A 44 2.04 -0.42 -0.51
CA VAL A 44 2.98 0.55 0.07
C VAL A 44 2.48 1.96 -0.25
N LEU A 45 2.11 2.71 0.79
CA LEU A 45 1.58 4.08 0.65
C LEU A 45 2.71 5.11 0.56
N ALA A 46 3.80 4.88 1.30
CA ALA A 46 5.00 5.71 1.27
C ALA A 46 6.18 4.94 1.88
N SER A 47 7.41 5.25 1.48
CA SER A 47 8.60 4.66 2.08
C SER A 47 9.85 5.52 1.87
N ARG A 48 10.89 5.23 2.65
CA ARG A 48 12.26 5.71 2.44
C ARG A 48 13.21 4.58 2.78
N ASN A 49 14.12 4.22 1.87
CA ASN A 49 15.15 3.21 2.10
C ASN A 49 14.63 1.87 2.66
N ALA A 50 13.39 1.48 2.33
CA ALA A 50 12.72 0.34 2.97
C ALA A 50 13.37 -1.03 2.65
N SER A 51 14.20 -1.11 1.61
CA SER A 51 14.93 -2.32 1.22
C SER A 51 16.39 -2.32 1.63
N ASP A 52 16.87 -1.23 2.25
CA ASP A 52 18.26 -1.14 2.70
C ASP A 52 18.52 -2.12 3.84
N ARG A 53 19.69 -2.73 3.84
CA ARG A 53 20.12 -3.63 4.92
C ARG A 53 20.75 -2.84 6.06
N PHE A 54 20.35 -3.15 7.28
CA PHE A 54 20.94 -2.63 8.51
C PHE A 54 20.64 -3.57 9.68
N GLU A 55 21.34 -3.39 10.79
CA GLU A 55 21.20 -4.20 11.99
C GLU A 55 19.83 -3.98 12.63
N PRO A 56 18.97 -5.02 12.72
CA PRO A 56 17.59 -4.86 13.23
C PRO A 56 17.51 -4.78 14.76
N ALA A 57 18.61 -5.04 15.48
CA ALA A 57 18.66 -5.13 16.93
C ALA A 57 17.49 -6.00 17.48
N SER A 58 16.67 -5.46 18.39
CA SER A 58 15.54 -6.20 18.96
C SER A 58 14.43 -6.53 17.97
N LEU A 59 14.36 -5.93 16.78
CA LEU A 59 13.36 -6.29 15.75
C LEU A 59 13.51 -7.74 15.28
N THR A 60 14.69 -8.35 15.43
CA THR A 60 14.88 -9.80 15.20
C THR A 60 13.89 -10.65 16.00
N LYS A 61 13.47 -10.18 17.19
CA LYS A 61 12.48 -10.88 18.01
C LYS A 61 11.12 -11.06 17.31
N LEU A 62 10.78 -10.21 16.33
CA LEU A 62 9.56 -10.39 15.53
C LEU A 62 9.60 -11.69 14.74
N MET A 63 10.74 -12.03 14.12
CA MET A 63 10.90 -13.31 13.42
C MET A 63 10.93 -14.49 14.41
N THR A 64 11.60 -14.33 15.55
CA THR A 64 11.59 -15.36 16.61
C THR A 64 10.16 -15.67 17.07
N ALA A 65 9.38 -14.63 17.37
CA ALA A 65 7.98 -14.78 17.77
C ALA A 65 7.12 -15.37 16.63
N TYR A 66 7.34 -14.92 15.40
CA TYR A 66 6.64 -15.45 14.22
C TYR A 66 6.83 -16.96 14.07
N LEU A 67 8.07 -17.45 14.20
CA LEU A 67 8.38 -18.87 14.14
C LEU A 67 7.83 -19.65 15.35
N ALA A 68 8.02 -19.14 16.56
CA ALA A 68 7.55 -19.81 17.78
C ALA A 68 6.02 -19.95 17.81
N PHE A 69 5.28 -18.87 17.54
CA PHE A 69 3.82 -18.93 17.47
C PHE A 69 3.32 -19.71 16.26
N GLY A 70 4.07 -19.70 15.15
CA GLY A 70 3.81 -20.56 14.00
C GLY A 70 3.86 -22.05 14.37
N ALA A 71 4.91 -22.47 15.09
CA ALA A 71 5.07 -23.85 15.55
C ALA A 71 4.00 -24.25 16.58
N LEU A 72 3.65 -23.37 17.53
CA LEU A 72 2.52 -23.62 18.44
C LEU A 72 1.20 -23.80 17.69
N LYS A 73 0.91 -22.96 16.70
CA LYS A 73 -0.29 -23.07 15.85
C LYS A 73 -0.31 -24.39 15.08
N GLN A 74 0.84 -24.85 14.62
CA GLN A 74 1.01 -26.11 13.90
C GLN A 74 1.12 -27.33 14.83
N LYS A 75 1.24 -27.14 16.14
CA LYS A 75 1.50 -28.18 17.15
C LYS A 75 2.79 -28.97 16.86
N THR A 76 3.83 -28.28 16.43
CA THR A 76 5.14 -28.86 16.09
C THR A 76 6.23 -28.50 17.11
N LEU A 77 5.83 -27.94 18.26
CA LEU A 77 6.72 -27.53 19.34
C LEU A 77 6.86 -28.62 20.41
#